data_AF-A3YG47-F1
#
_entry.id   AF-A3YG47-F1
#
_cell.length_a   1.000
_cell.length_b   1.000
_cell.length_c   1.000
_cell.angle_alpha   90.00
_cell.angle_beta   90.00
_cell.angle_gamma   90.00
#
_symmetry.space_group_name_H-M   'P 1'
#
loop_
_entity.id
_entity.type
_entity.pdbx_description
1 polymer ?
#
loop_
_entity_poly.entity_id
_entity_poly.type
_entity_poly.pdbx_seq_one_letter_code
_entity_poly.pdbx_strand_id
1 'polypeptide(L)'
;MIEKLSLSPNQPIMGTEFPENTWHSIYPETEDVIILELKPGPFTPATESDFAVWAPKEGELGVSEFMTWLENSKLGDTYLA
;
A
#
# COMPACT_ATOMS: atom_id res chain seq x y z
N MET A 1 3.75 12.64 0.08
CA MET A 1 2.31 12.87 0.23
C MET A 1 1.56 11.65 -0.23
N ILE A 2 0.63 11.14 0.57
CA ILE A 2 -0.15 9.95 0.25
C ILE A 2 -1.61 10.29 -0.08
N GLU A 3 -2.20 9.42 -0.90
CA GLU A 3 -3.64 9.21 -0.96
C GLU A 3 -4.00 7.96 -0.15
N LYS A 4 -5.16 7.97 0.52
CA LYS A 4 -5.64 6.86 1.35
C LYS A 4 -7.10 6.57 1.03
N LEU A 5 -7.36 5.33 0.62
CA LEU A 5 -8.68 4.82 0.23
C LEU A 5 -8.99 3.57 1.06
N SER A 6 -10.18 3.51 1.65
CA SER A 6 -10.68 2.29 2.30
C SER A 6 -11.59 1.56 1.31
N LEU A 7 -11.29 0.30 1.05
CA LEU A 7 -11.99 -0.53 0.07
C LEU A 7 -12.79 -1.62 0.79
N SER A 8 -14.08 -1.71 0.51
CA SER A 8 -14.93 -2.76 1.08
C SER A 8 -16.13 -3.04 0.17
N PRO A 9 -16.58 -4.30 0.04
CA PRO A 9 -17.79 -4.63 -0.72
C PRO A 9 -19.05 -3.88 -0.24
N ASN A 10 -19.05 -3.42 1.01
CA ASN A 10 -20.18 -2.73 1.64
C ASN A 10 -20.00 -1.21 1.73
N GLN A 11 -18.94 -0.66 1.11
CA GLN A 11 -18.64 0.77 1.09
C GLN A 11 -18.80 1.34 -0.33
N PRO A 12 -18.87 2.68 -0.50
CA PRO A 12 -18.99 3.30 -1.81
C PRO A 12 -17.83 2.99 -2.77
N ILE A 13 -16.65 2.67 -2.23
CA ILE A 13 -15.45 2.34 -3.01
C ILE A 13 -15.12 0.86 -2.81
N MET A 14 -15.28 0.08 -3.88
CA MET A 14 -15.01 -1.37 -3.89
C MET A 14 -13.70 -1.74 -4.61
N GLY A 15 -13.10 -0.78 -5.31
CA GLY A 15 -11.88 -0.96 -6.09
C GLY A 15 -11.33 0.39 -6.54
N THR A 16 -10.08 0.39 -6.98
CA THR A 16 -9.41 1.59 -7.50
C THR A 16 -8.49 1.19 -8.65
N GLU A 17 -8.23 2.13 -9.54
CA GLU A 17 -7.25 2.03 -10.63
C GLU A 17 -6.35 3.26 -10.53
N PHE A 18 -5.05 3.07 -10.74
CA PHE A 18 -4.06 4.13 -10.69
C PHE A 18 -3.06 3.98 -11.86
N PRO A 19 -2.40 5.08 -12.27
CA PRO A 19 -1.43 5.04 -13.35
C PRO A 19 -0.29 4.06 -13.10
N GLU A 20 0.34 3.59 -14.18
CA GLU A 20 1.60 2.85 -14.11
C GLU A 20 2.68 3.61 -13.33
N ASN A 21 3.63 2.87 -12.76
CA ASN A 21 4.73 3.42 -11.96
C ASN A 21 4.28 4.22 -10.72
N THR A 22 3.11 3.89 -10.16
CA THR A 22 2.61 4.46 -8.91
C THR A 22 2.87 3.49 -7.76
N TRP A 23 3.67 3.90 -6.77
CA TRP A 23 3.81 3.16 -5.53
C TRP A 23 2.50 3.16 -4.74
N HIS A 24 2.11 1.99 -4.26
CA HIS A 24 0.94 1.79 -3.44
C HIS A 24 1.22 0.67 -2.44
N SER A 25 0.47 0.69 -1.34
CA SER A 25 0.50 -0.35 -0.32
C SER A 25 -0.94 -0.70 0.05
N ILE A 26 -1.16 -1.94 0.47
CA ILE A 26 -2.45 -2.40 0.95
C ILE A 26 -2.30 -2.76 2.42
N TYR A 27 -3.18 -2.20 3.24
CA TYR A 27 -3.22 -2.44 4.69
C TYR A 27 -4.57 -3.07 5.05
N PRO A 28 -4.62 -4.37 5.38
CA PRO A 28 -5.84 -5.01 5.86
C PRO A 28 -6.35 -4.37 7.17
N GLU A 29 -7.58 -3.88 7.16
CA GLU A 29 -8.24 -3.31 8.35
C GLU A 29 -8.92 -4.37 9.24
N THR A 30 -9.03 -5.61 8.75
CA THR A 30 -9.62 -6.75 9.44
C THR A 30 -8.63 -7.92 9.50
N GLU A 31 -8.91 -8.90 10.37
CA GLU A 31 -8.10 -10.11 10.52
C GLU A 31 -7.97 -10.88 9.20
N ASP A 32 -9.08 -10.99 8.46
CA ASP A 32 -9.11 -11.61 7.13
C ASP A 32 -9.56 -10.61 6.06
N VAL A 33 -8.85 -10.58 4.94
CA VAL A 33 -9.20 -9.79 3.75
C VAL A 33 -8.87 -10.60 2.49
N ILE A 34 -9.74 -10.54 1.48
CA ILE A 34 -9.47 -11.03 0.13
C ILE A 34 -9.32 -9.84 -0.81
N ILE A 35 -8.19 -9.78 -1.52
CA ILE A 35 -7.89 -8.74 -2.51
C ILE A 35 -7.84 -9.38 -3.89
N LEU A 36 -8.46 -8.73 -4.87
CA LEU A 36 -8.28 -9.03 -6.29
C LEU A 36 -7.50 -7.89 -6.93
N GLU A 37 -6.30 -8.19 -7.41
CA GLU A 37 -5.50 -7.24 -8.19
C GLU A 37 -5.45 -7.68 -9.65
N LEU A 38 -5.70 -6.73 -10.56
CA LEU A 38 -5.67 -6.95 -12.00
C LEU A 38 -4.52 -6.15 -12.60
N LYS A 39 -3.58 -6.82 -13.25
CA LYS A 39 -2.42 -6.21 -13.92
C LYS A 39 -2.36 -6.68 -15.39
N PRO A 40 -2.29 -5.77 -16.37
CA PRO A 40 -2.05 -6.15 -17.76
C PRO A 40 -0.75 -6.96 -17.87
N GLY A 41 -0.79 -8.06 -18.62
CA GLY A 41 0.37 -8.93 -18.79
C GLY A 41 1.44 -8.36 -19.74
N PRO A 42 2.63 -8.99 -19.80
CA PRO A 42 2.99 -10.23 -19.11
C PRO A 42 3.32 -10.02 -17.63
N PHE A 43 3.11 -11.06 -16.82
CA PHE A 43 3.55 -11.04 -15.41
C PHE A 43 5.08 -10.96 -15.34
N THR A 44 5.57 -10.00 -14.57
CA THR A 44 6.99 -9.85 -14.21
C THR A 44 7.10 -9.90 -12.69
N PRO A 45 7.91 -10.80 -12.10
CA PRO A 45 8.13 -10.82 -10.66
C PRO A 45 8.68 -9.49 -10.14
N ALA A 46 8.26 -9.10 -8.94
CA ALA A 46 8.79 -7.91 -8.28
C ALA A 46 10.28 -8.06 -7.96
N THR A 47 10.98 -6.95 -8.03
CA THR A 47 12.40 -6.77 -7.72
C THR A 47 12.56 -5.70 -6.65
N GLU A 48 13.73 -5.63 -6.03
CA GLU A 48 14.03 -4.62 -5.01
C GLU A 48 13.82 -3.18 -5.52
N SER A 49 14.05 -2.90 -6.81
CA SER A 49 13.84 -1.58 -7.39
C SER A 49 12.37 -1.17 -7.53
N ASP A 50 11.44 -2.12 -7.41
CA ASP A 50 10.01 -1.83 -7.46
C ASP A 50 9.47 -1.30 -6.12
N PHE A 51 10.25 -1.46 -5.04
CA PHE A 51 9.92 -0.93 -3.73
C PHE A 51 10.48 0.48 -3.55
N ALA A 52 9.73 1.31 -2.82
CA ALA A 52 10.16 2.66 -2.54
C ALA A 52 11.38 2.65 -1.60
N VAL A 53 12.47 3.30 -2.01
CA VAL A 53 13.76 3.30 -1.28
C VAL A 53 13.70 3.87 0.14
N TRP A 54 12.64 4.62 0.45
CA TRP A 54 12.39 5.20 1.77
C TRP A 54 11.61 4.28 2.71
N ALA A 55 11.00 3.22 2.19
CA ALA A 55 10.23 2.27 3.00
C ALA A 55 11.18 1.28 3.69
N PRO A 56 10.96 0.95 4.97
CA PRO A 56 11.77 -0.07 5.64
C PRO A 56 11.55 -1.44 5.01
N LYS A 57 12.61 -2.24 4.93
CA LYS A 57 12.51 -3.62 4.46
C LYS A 57 11.90 -4.51 5.52
N GLU A 58 11.31 -5.61 5.09
CA GLU A 58 10.78 -6.62 6.01
C GLU A 58 11.86 -7.07 7.02
N GLY A 59 11.52 -7.05 8.30
CA GLY A 59 12.44 -7.40 9.39
C GLY A 59 13.38 -6.28 9.85
N GLU A 60 13.40 -5.12 9.20
CA GLU A 60 14.16 -3.97 9.69
C GLU A 60 13.49 -3.31 10.90
N LEU A 61 14.29 -2.62 11.72
CA LEU A 61 13.82 -1.97 12.94
C LEU A 61 12.73 -0.91 12.68
N GLY A 62 12.75 -0.28 11.50
CA GLY A 62 11.77 0.74 11.09
C GLY A 62 10.38 0.20 10.77
N VAL A 63 10.19 -1.13 10.64
CA VAL A 63 8.91 -1.72 10.23
C VAL A 63 7.80 -1.37 11.22
N SER A 64 8.03 -1.52 12.53
CA SER A 64 6.99 -1.24 13.53
C SER A 64 6.54 0.22 13.53
N GLU A 65 7.49 1.14 13.31
CA GLU A 65 7.20 2.56 13.21
C GLU A 65 6.40 2.86 11.94
N PHE A 66 6.84 2.34 10.80
CA PHE A 66 6.15 2.51 9.52
C PHE A 66 4.73 1.97 9.55
N MET A 67 4.50 0.79 10.14
CA MET A 67 3.16 0.22 10.29
C MET A 67 2.25 1.09 11.17
N THR A 68 2.78 1.61 12.28
CA THR A 68 2.05 2.54 13.14
C THR A 68 1.69 3.82 12.39
N TRP A 69 2.63 4.35 11.59
CA TRP A 69 2.37 5.52 10.75
C TRP A 69 1.32 5.22 9.68
N LEU A 70 1.39 4.07 9.00
CA LEU A 70 0.46 3.69 7.94
C LEU A 70 -0.99 3.62 8.47
N GLU A 71 -1.18 3.00 9.63
CA GLU A 71 -2.47 2.91 10.32
C GLU A 71 -3.05 4.31 10.62
N ASN A 72 -2.23 5.20 11.19
CA ASN A 72 -2.67 6.50 11.72
C ASN A 72 -2.62 7.66 10.70
N SER A 73 -1.95 7.48 9.57
CA SER A 73 -1.80 8.50 8.52
C SER A 73 -3.13 8.93 7.92
N LYS A 74 -3.19 10.20 7.53
CA LYS A 74 -4.32 10.86 6.87
C LYS A 74 -3.96 11.24 5.44
N LEU A 75 -4.99 11.52 4.64
CA LEU A 75 -4.84 12.07 3.31
C LEU A 75 -3.94 13.32 3.35
N GLY A 76 -2.91 13.37 2.52
CA GLY A 76 -1.95 14.47 2.49
C GLY A 76 -0.68 14.25 3.32
N ASP A 77 -0.66 13.26 4.22
CA ASP A 77 0.51 13.01 5.07
C ASP A 77 1.70 12.51 4.26
N THR A 78 2.89 12.65 4.83
CA THR A 78 4.14 12.13 4.27
C THR A 78 4.87 11.37 5.36
N TYR A 79 5.34 10.16 5.05
CA TYR A 79 6.22 9.43 5.93
C TYR A 79 7.62 10.06 5.86
N LEU A 80 8.15 10.46 7.00
CA LEU A 80 9.48 11.04 7.13
C LEU A 80 10.32 10.08 7.97
N ALA A 81 10.97 9.14 7.29
CA ALA A 81 11.99 8.27 7.88
C ALA A 81 13.32 9.02 8.09
#